data_AF-A0A9J7AC24-F1
#
_entry.id   AF-A0A9J7AC24-F1
#
_cell.length_a   1.000
_cell.length_b   1.000
_cell.length_c   1.000
_cell.angle_alpha   90.00
_cell.angle_beta   90.00
_cell.angle_gamma   90.00
#
_symmetry.space_group_name_H-M   'P 1'
#
loop_
_entity.id
_entity.type
_entity.pdbx_description
1 polymer ?
#
loop_
_entity_poly.entity_id
_entity_poly.type
_entity_poly.pdbx_seq_one_letter_code
_entity_poly.pdbx_strand_id
1 'polypeptide(L)'
;MLDFGTYGTIANCFGSVSPWGTPLTSEEWGNQGDDTQEWNDPSQQTARDMLAMYIDPTATDADGASSFPNTYRYHYIVEITEPTSDKPVPVKHYTLGRFEHENSIVMPDSKTVYLSQDDTNGVMFKFVADTAGDLSAGTLFAAKLTQDAGSFEPLTTGFDVQWIELAHSDNTTIDGWIADFDDITTADFVEGQSNYLTDADAEAWAAGEANYPSVANGGGSTTAGMAMDDRIAFLESRKAARAKGATAEWRKFEGIYVNHKRAEEAVEGTDLIEGEEVNQAYVYFAIADMDNGMVDNEGDIQLSPRVKECGGVYRMPLLTGADAYDVNRIEPVVMGSTYRSTLDGAERCDVNALSQPDNVIVLDDGRIVIGEDGFQENNTLWMYDPTVNE
;
A
#
# COMPACT_ATOMS: atom_id res chain seq x y z
N MET A 1 4.43 26.72 6.45
CA MET A 1 3.23 25.89 6.60
C MET A 1 3.02 25.24 5.26
N LEU A 2 2.96 23.91 5.21
CA LEU A 2 2.68 23.20 3.97
C LEU A 2 1.25 23.55 3.56
N ASP A 3 1.09 24.05 2.33
CA ASP A 3 -0.22 24.32 1.75
C ASP A 3 -0.61 23.10 0.92
N PHE A 4 -1.44 22.24 1.49
CA PHE A 4 -1.91 21.01 0.86
C PHE A 4 -3.08 21.25 -0.12
N GLY A 5 -3.25 22.50 -0.58
CA GLY A 5 -4.31 22.89 -1.50
C GLY A 5 -5.70 22.79 -0.89
N THR A 6 -6.73 22.81 -1.75
CA THR A 6 -8.14 22.84 -1.36
C THR A 6 -8.56 21.63 -0.50
N TYR A 7 -7.97 20.45 -0.74
CA TYR A 7 -8.44 19.20 -0.14
C TYR A 7 -7.60 18.72 1.04
N GLY A 8 -6.38 19.23 1.21
CA GLY A 8 -5.52 18.84 2.33
C GLY A 8 -4.83 17.48 2.14
N THR A 9 -4.18 17.02 3.20
CA THR A 9 -3.72 15.64 3.37
C THR A 9 -4.20 15.10 4.72
N ILE A 10 -4.35 13.79 4.84
CA ILE A 10 -4.92 13.16 6.04
C ILE A 10 -4.09 11.95 6.48
N ALA A 11 -4.15 11.66 7.78
CA ALA A 11 -3.66 10.41 8.37
C ALA A 11 -2.30 9.95 7.79
N ASN A 12 -1.34 10.88 7.76
CA ASN A 12 -0.02 10.63 7.24
C ASN A 12 0.71 9.62 8.13
N CYS A 13 0.95 8.41 7.63
CA CYS A 13 1.69 7.37 8.36
C CYS A 13 3.20 7.53 8.13
N PHE A 14 3.85 6.54 7.51
CA PHE A 14 5.28 6.56 7.27
C PHE A 14 5.67 7.50 6.10
N GLY A 15 6.96 7.84 6.04
CA GLY A 15 7.51 8.64 4.96
C GLY A 15 8.88 8.16 4.50
N SER A 16 9.13 8.26 3.20
CA SER A 16 10.40 7.93 2.57
C SER A 16 10.99 9.15 1.87
N VAL A 17 12.22 9.02 1.36
CA VAL A 17 12.86 10.07 0.56
C VAL A 17 13.19 9.49 -0.79
N SER A 18 12.75 10.16 -1.86
CA SER A 18 13.05 9.77 -3.23
C SER A 18 14.56 9.83 -3.50
N PRO A 19 15.07 9.11 -4.53
CA PRO A 19 16.44 9.27 -5.01
C PRO A 19 16.82 10.71 -5.38
N TRP A 20 15.84 11.55 -5.73
CA TRP A 20 16.05 12.99 -6.04
C TRP A 20 15.87 13.92 -4.83
N GLY A 21 15.71 13.38 -3.62
CA GLY A 21 15.82 14.13 -2.36
C GLY A 21 14.53 14.84 -1.93
N THR A 22 13.37 14.40 -2.41
CA THR A 22 12.06 14.89 -1.97
C THR A 22 11.41 13.91 -0.98
N PRO A 23 10.81 14.39 0.11
CA PRO A 23 10.01 13.54 1.01
C PRO A 23 8.73 13.05 0.33
N LEU A 24 8.41 11.78 0.51
CA LEU A 24 7.09 11.21 0.25
C LEU A 24 6.42 10.88 1.57
N THR A 25 5.13 11.17 1.70
CA THR A 25 4.29 10.80 2.85
C THR A 25 3.06 10.04 2.37
N SER A 26 2.55 9.14 3.20
CA SER A 26 1.51 8.19 2.83
C SER A 26 0.22 8.45 3.60
N GLU A 27 -0.88 8.64 2.89
CA GLU A 27 -2.20 8.71 3.52
C GLU A 27 -2.74 7.28 3.73
N GLU A 28 -2.91 6.88 4.99
CA GLU A 28 -3.18 5.49 5.38
C GLU A 28 -4.62 5.31 5.90
N TRP A 29 -4.96 6.01 6.98
CA TRP A 29 -6.20 5.76 7.73
C TRP A 29 -7.40 6.58 7.26
N GLY A 30 -8.60 6.03 7.42
CA GLY A 30 -9.88 6.70 7.12
C GLY A 30 -10.43 6.40 5.73
N ASN A 31 -9.86 5.42 5.03
CA ASN A 31 -10.48 4.81 3.86
C ASN A 31 -11.57 3.82 4.31
N GLN A 32 -12.60 3.62 3.50
CA GLN A 32 -13.60 2.56 3.74
C GLN A 32 -13.17 1.20 3.16
N GLY A 33 -11.89 1.05 2.76
CA GLY A 33 -11.42 -0.14 2.07
C GLY A 33 -12.28 -0.47 0.84
N ASP A 34 -12.78 -1.70 0.80
CA ASP A 34 -13.67 -2.19 -0.27
C ASP A 34 -15.10 -1.60 -0.18
N ASP A 35 -15.44 -0.88 0.89
CA ASP A 35 -16.80 -0.37 1.13
C ASP A 35 -16.99 1.09 0.64
N THR A 36 -16.06 1.64 -0.16
CA THR A 36 -16.19 3.00 -0.74
C THR A 36 -17.54 3.23 -1.45
N GLN A 37 -18.17 2.17 -1.96
CA GLN A 37 -19.51 2.21 -2.55
C GLN A 37 -20.62 2.68 -1.58
N GLU A 38 -20.38 2.63 -0.27
CA GLU A 38 -21.29 3.07 0.80
C GLU A 38 -20.99 4.49 1.30
N TRP A 39 -20.03 5.21 0.69
CA TRP A 39 -19.50 6.46 1.23
C TRP A 39 -20.55 7.54 1.53
N ASN A 40 -21.58 7.66 0.68
CA ASN A 40 -22.67 8.61 0.87
C ASN A 40 -23.91 8.03 1.57
N ASP A 41 -23.84 6.80 2.11
CA ASP A 41 -24.90 6.24 2.95
C ASP A 41 -25.04 7.08 4.23
N PRO A 42 -26.22 7.68 4.51
CA PRO A 42 -26.46 8.46 5.72
C PRO A 42 -26.29 7.66 7.02
N SER A 43 -26.33 6.33 6.98
CA SER A 43 -26.08 5.45 8.12
C SER A 43 -24.59 5.22 8.42
N GLN A 44 -23.69 5.43 7.44
CA GLN A 44 -22.24 5.25 7.57
C GLN A 44 -21.53 6.59 7.84
N GLN A 45 -21.54 7.05 9.09
CA GLN A 45 -21.14 8.42 9.45
C GLN A 45 -19.68 8.57 9.88
N THR A 46 -19.12 7.61 10.63
CA THR A 46 -17.90 7.86 11.44
C THR A 46 -16.69 8.31 10.63
N ALA A 47 -16.26 7.53 9.62
CA ALA A 47 -15.07 7.87 8.83
C ALA A 47 -15.27 9.13 7.98
N ARG A 48 -16.48 9.30 7.44
CA ARG A 48 -16.86 10.46 6.63
C ARG A 48 -16.87 11.74 7.44
N ASP A 49 -17.46 11.74 8.62
CA ASP A 49 -17.52 12.92 9.48
C ASP A 49 -16.13 13.28 10.00
N MET A 50 -15.28 12.30 10.30
CA MET A 50 -13.87 12.55 10.61
C MET A 50 -13.14 13.21 9.44
N LEU A 51 -13.34 12.73 8.21
CA LEU A 51 -12.75 13.35 7.02
C LEU A 51 -13.27 14.77 6.80
N ALA A 52 -14.56 15.02 7.03
CA ALA A 52 -15.15 16.35 6.95
C ALA A 52 -14.48 17.34 7.91
N MET A 53 -14.11 16.90 9.12
CA MET A 53 -13.39 17.73 10.09
C MET A 53 -11.95 18.09 9.66
N TYR A 54 -11.32 17.30 8.78
CA TYR A 54 -10.01 17.65 8.21
C TYR A 54 -10.12 18.77 7.17
N ILE A 55 -11.21 18.79 6.39
CA ILE A 55 -11.47 19.80 5.36
C ILE A 55 -12.01 21.08 5.99
N ASP A 56 -12.93 20.92 6.94
CA ASP A 56 -13.57 22.01 7.66
C ASP A 56 -13.53 21.71 9.18
N PRO A 57 -12.53 22.23 9.92
CA PRO A 57 -12.41 21.98 11.35
C PRO A 57 -13.52 22.62 12.19
N THR A 58 -14.42 23.39 11.57
CA THR A 58 -15.61 23.95 12.24
C THR A 58 -16.87 23.09 12.05
N ALA A 59 -16.82 22.10 11.16
CA ALA A 59 -17.90 21.16 10.93
C ALA A 59 -18.07 20.17 12.10
N THR A 60 -19.30 19.72 12.31
CA THR A 60 -19.63 18.66 13.29
C THR A 60 -19.97 17.32 12.64
N ASP A 61 -20.24 17.34 11.33
CA ASP A 61 -20.58 16.22 10.47
C ASP A 61 -20.30 16.62 9.01
N ALA A 62 -20.39 15.65 8.08
CA ALA A 62 -20.10 15.88 6.68
C ALA A 62 -21.08 16.82 5.97
N ASP A 63 -22.36 16.79 6.35
CA ASP A 63 -23.41 17.60 5.73
C ASP A 63 -23.32 19.08 6.16
N GLY A 64 -22.73 19.35 7.34
CA GLY A 64 -22.47 20.68 7.87
C GLY A 64 -21.13 21.29 7.45
N ALA A 65 -20.26 20.54 6.77
CA ALA A 65 -18.99 21.03 6.28
C ALA A 65 -19.14 21.98 5.08
N SER A 66 -18.16 22.86 4.87
CA SER A 66 -18.12 23.75 3.71
C SER A 66 -18.15 23.03 2.35
N SER A 67 -17.74 21.76 2.32
CA SER A 67 -17.91 20.82 1.21
C SER A 67 -18.05 19.41 1.74
N PHE A 68 -18.95 18.62 1.16
CA PHE A 68 -19.03 17.18 1.43
C PHE A 68 -17.71 16.51 0.97
N PRO A 69 -17.08 15.67 1.79
CA PRO A 69 -15.78 15.08 1.45
C PRO A 69 -15.91 14.07 0.29
N ASN A 70 -15.19 14.28 -0.80
CA ASN A 70 -14.98 13.26 -1.83
C ASN A 70 -13.82 12.34 -1.41
N THR A 71 -14.12 11.09 -1.04
CA THR A 71 -13.10 10.12 -0.57
C THR A 71 -12.04 9.77 -1.63
N TYR A 72 -12.34 9.95 -2.93
CA TYR A 72 -11.36 9.75 -4.00
C TYR A 72 -10.29 10.85 -4.08
N ARG A 73 -10.39 11.91 -3.27
CA ARG A 73 -9.35 12.96 -3.13
C ARG A 73 -8.24 12.59 -2.13
N TYR A 74 -8.35 11.45 -1.45
CA TYR A 74 -7.48 11.01 -0.35
C TYR A 74 -7.01 9.57 -0.53
N HIS A 75 -6.05 9.15 0.31
CA HIS A 75 -5.44 7.82 0.37
C HIS A 75 -4.43 7.60 -0.76
N TYR A 76 -3.56 8.60 -0.96
CA TYR A 76 -2.47 8.58 -1.94
C TYR A 76 -1.12 8.85 -1.28
N ILE A 77 -0.06 8.51 -2.02
CA ILE A 77 1.27 9.04 -1.76
C ILE A 77 1.33 10.52 -2.15
N VAL A 78 1.84 11.34 -1.25
CA VAL A 78 2.04 12.78 -1.43
C VAL A 78 3.52 13.10 -1.39
N GLU A 79 4.06 13.66 -2.48
CA GLU A 79 5.43 14.16 -2.53
C GLU A 79 5.48 15.63 -2.15
N ILE A 80 6.40 16.00 -1.26
CA ILE A 80 6.68 17.40 -0.95
C ILE A 80 7.80 17.89 -1.85
N THR A 81 7.43 18.45 -3.00
CA THR A 81 8.37 19.05 -3.93
C THR A 81 8.86 20.40 -3.41
N GLU A 82 10.08 20.78 -3.80
CA GLU A 82 10.79 21.94 -3.25
C GLU A 82 10.82 21.97 -1.69
N PRO A 83 11.24 20.89 -1.01
CA PRO A 83 11.03 20.71 0.43
C PRO A 83 11.72 21.76 1.32
N THR A 84 12.75 22.43 0.80
CA THR A 84 13.48 23.50 1.50
C THR A 84 13.03 24.92 1.11
N SER A 85 12.02 25.04 0.24
CA SER A 85 11.42 26.30 -0.17
C SER A 85 10.65 26.95 0.99
N ASP A 86 10.50 28.28 0.95
CA ASP A 86 9.56 29.00 1.85
C ASP A 86 8.10 28.59 1.59
N LYS A 87 7.84 27.99 0.41
CA LYS A 87 6.55 27.46 -0.02
C LYS A 87 6.75 26.08 -0.65
N PRO A 88 6.95 25.02 0.15
CA PRO A 88 7.00 23.67 -0.38
C PRO A 88 5.67 23.32 -1.06
N VAL A 89 5.73 22.51 -2.11
CA VAL A 89 4.58 22.21 -2.98
C VAL A 89 4.23 20.72 -2.86
N PRO A 90 3.13 20.39 -2.17
CA PRO A 90 2.62 19.01 -2.11
C PRO A 90 2.05 18.58 -3.47
N VAL A 91 2.39 17.39 -3.92
CA VAL A 91 1.88 16.76 -5.14
C VAL A 91 1.33 15.39 -4.78
N LYS A 92 0.02 15.16 -5.00
CA LYS A 92 -0.57 13.83 -4.87
C LYS A 92 -0.26 13.02 -6.12
N HIS A 93 0.31 11.83 -5.95
CA HIS A 93 0.61 10.93 -7.05
C HIS A 93 -0.52 9.91 -7.22
N TYR A 94 -1.58 10.33 -7.90
CA TYR A 94 -2.76 9.51 -8.18
C TYR A 94 -2.43 8.24 -8.97
N THR A 95 -1.38 8.29 -9.78
CA THR A 95 -0.80 7.15 -10.53
C THR A 95 -0.33 6.00 -9.65
N LEU A 96 0.00 6.23 -8.37
CA LEU A 96 0.42 5.19 -7.43
C LEU A 96 -0.77 4.41 -6.84
N GLY A 97 -1.99 4.74 -7.24
CA GLY A 97 -3.22 4.08 -6.79
C GLY A 97 -3.72 4.58 -5.44
N ARG A 98 -4.98 4.26 -5.15
CA ARG A 98 -5.68 4.68 -3.94
C ARG A 98 -5.97 3.50 -3.02
N PHE A 99 -5.40 3.52 -1.82
CA PHE A 99 -5.57 2.52 -0.77
C PHE A 99 -4.89 3.00 0.52
N GLU A 100 -4.97 2.19 1.58
CA GLU A 100 -4.34 2.44 2.88
C GLU A 100 -2.80 2.32 2.78
N HIS A 101 -2.13 3.35 2.25
CA HIS A 101 -0.69 3.32 2.03
C HIS A 101 0.05 3.41 3.37
N GLU A 102 0.81 2.38 3.73
CA GLU A 102 1.78 2.51 4.83
C GLU A 102 2.98 3.32 4.35
N ASN A 103 3.71 2.81 3.35
CA ASN A 103 4.62 3.64 2.58
C ASN A 103 4.91 3.22 1.14
N SER A 104 5.51 4.18 0.44
CA SER A 104 6.18 3.98 -0.83
C SER A 104 7.69 3.97 -0.66
N ILE A 105 8.38 3.21 -1.48
CA ILE A 105 9.84 3.31 -1.64
C ILE A 105 10.18 3.37 -3.12
N VAL A 106 10.86 4.45 -3.53
CA VAL A 106 11.28 4.67 -4.91
C VAL A 106 12.69 4.11 -5.09
N MET A 107 12.86 3.20 -6.04
CA MET A 107 14.13 2.54 -6.33
C MET A 107 15.14 3.51 -6.99
N PRO A 108 16.46 3.23 -6.92
CA PRO A 108 17.49 4.12 -7.47
C PRO A 108 17.37 4.42 -8.98
N ASP A 109 16.72 3.56 -9.78
CA ASP A 109 16.37 3.87 -11.18
C ASP A 109 15.46 5.10 -11.34
N SER A 110 14.94 5.61 -10.21
CA SER A 110 14.02 6.73 -10.12
C SER A 110 12.72 6.50 -10.87
N LYS A 111 12.34 5.23 -11.09
CA LYS A 111 11.15 4.83 -11.83
C LYS A 111 10.30 3.81 -11.08
N THR A 112 10.94 2.78 -10.55
CA THR A 112 10.27 1.66 -9.90
C THR A 112 9.91 2.07 -8.48
N VAL A 113 8.66 1.87 -8.08
CA VAL A 113 8.15 2.19 -6.74
C VAL A 113 7.46 0.96 -6.18
N TYR A 114 7.83 0.54 -4.97
CA TYR A 114 7.09 -0.48 -4.22
C TYR A 114 6.21 0.18 -3.17
N LEU A 115 5.01 -0.36 -2.99
CA LEU A 115 3.93 0.22 -2.19
C LEU A 115 3.35 -0.88 -1.29
N SER A 116 3.26 -0.59 0.01
CA SER A 116 2.64 -1.46 1.00
C SER A 116 1.24 -0.97 1.38
N GLN A 117 0.35 -1.91 1.69
CA GLN A 117 -1.04 -1.64 2.08
C GLN A 117 -1.32 -2.15 3.49
N ASP A 118 -1.48 -1.24 4.45
CA ASP A 118 -1.93 -1.58 5.81
C ASP A 118 -3.45 -1.78 5.81
N ASP A 119 -3.88 -3.00 5.50
CA ASP A 119 -5.23 -3.46 5.81
C ASP A 119 -5.26 -4.99 6.00
N THR A 120 -6.42 -5.52 6.37
CA THR A 120 -6.72 -6.94 6.22
C THR A 120 -6.94 -7.28 4.75
N ASN A 121 -6.35 -8.38 4.29
CA ASN A 121 -6.42 -8.83 2.89
C ASN A 121 -5.86 -7.78 1.91
N GLY A 122 -4.80 -7.09 2.33
CA GLY A 122 -4.05 -6.11 1.57
C GLY A 122 -3.30 -6.71 0.39
N VAL A 123 -2.97 -5.85 -0.56
CA VAL A 123 -2.32 -6.16 -1.83
C VAL A 123 -0.95 -5.49 -1.86
N MET A 124 0.04 -6.19 -2.42
CA MET A 124 1.34 -5.59 -2.72
C MET A 124 1.30 -4.95 -4.10
N PHE A 125 1.65 -3.66 -4.18
CA PHE A 125 1.69 -2.95 -5.46
C PHE A 125 3.11 -2.57 -5.88
N LYS A 126 3.28 -2.44 -7.19
CA LYS A 126 4.46 -1.85 -7.84
C LYS A 126 3.98 -0.80 -8.84
N PHE A 127 4.64 0.34 -8.89
CA PHE A 127 4.45 1.33 -9.95
C PHE A 127 5.76 1.49 -10.73
N VAL A 128 5.66 1.73 -12.04
CA VAL A 128 6.82 2.04 -12.89
C VAL A 128 6.53 3.32 -13.66
N ALA A 129 7.30 4.36 -13.37
CA ALA A 129 7.19 5.65 -14.03
C ALA A 129 7.66 5.61 -15.50
N ASP A 130 6.98 6.36 -16.36
CA ASP A 130 7.40 6.55 -17.75
C ASP A 130 8.77 7.23 -17.82
N THR A 131 8.95 8.27 -17.00
CA THR A 131 10.14 9.12 -16.94
C THR A 131 10.79 9.03 -15.56
N ALA A 132 12.10 8.81 -15.52
CA ALA A 132 12.85 8.75 -14.27
C ALA A 132 12.77 10.10 -13.54
N GLY A 133 12.42 10.06 -12.25
CA GLY A 133 12.25 11.26 -11.42
C GLY A 133 10.89 11.95 -11.56
N ASP A 134 9.94 11.36 -12.29
CA ASP A 134 8.61 11.91 -12.49
C ASP A 134 7.55 10.83 -12.30
N LEU A 135 6.91 10.83 -11.13
CA LEU A 135 5.88 9.86 -10.79
C LEU A 135 4.50 10.22 -11.38
N SER A 136 4.36 11.32 -12.14
CA SER A 136 3.06 11.81 -12.60
C SER A 136 2.45 11.01 -13.76
N ALA A 137 3.17 10.08 -14.37
CA ALA A 137 2.69 9.17 -15.40
C ALA A 137 3.43 7.83 -15.37
N GLY A 138 2.70 6.72 -15.55
CA GLY A 138 3.28 5.38 -15.56
C GLY A 138 2.25 4.28 -15.39
N THR A 139 2.74 3.08 -15.10
CA THR A 139 1.92 1.86 -15.01
C THR A 139 1.88 1.32 -13.58
N LEU A 140 0.68 1.03 -13.08
CA LEU A 140 0.43 0.39 -11.80
C LEU A 140 0.29 -1.13 -11.98
N PHE A 141 0.93 -1.89 -11.09
CA PHE A 141 0.92 -3.35 -11.04
C PHE A 141 0.54 -3.85 -9.65
N ALA A 142 -0.05 -5.04 -9.58
CA ALA A 142 -0.30 -5.76 -8.34
C ALA A 142 0.39 -7.14 -8.36
N ALA A 143 0.84 -7.60 -7.20
CA ALA A 143 1.52 -8.89 -7.09
C ALA A 143 0.52 -10.06 -7.10
N LYS A 144 0.83 -11.10 -7.88
CA LYS A 144 0.31 -12.45 -7.73
C LYS A 144 1.41 -13.32 -7.14
N LEU A 145 1.10 -13.98 -6.03
CA LEU A 145 2.02 -14.81 -5.29
C LEU A 145 1.81 -16.29 -5.60
N THR A 146 2.88 -17.04 -5.49
CA THR A 146 2.84 -18.51 -5.44
C THR A 146 3.68 -18.98 -4.27
N GLN A 147 3.03 -19.50 -3.23
CA GLN A 147 3.70 -20.05 -2.05
C GLN A 147 4.54 -21.28 -2.41
N ASP A 148 5.68 -21.43 -1.75
CA ASP A 148 6.53 -22.61 -1.86
C ASP A 148 5.75 -23.91 -1.60
N ALA A 149 5.80 -24.83 -2.57
CA ALA A 149 5.05 -26.07 -2.50
C ALA A 149 5.41 -26.91 -1.26
N GLY A 150 4.40 -27.17 -0.42
CA GLY A 150 4.54 -28.00 0.78
C GLY A 150 5.24 -27.34 1.96
N SER A 151 5.53 -26.04 1.89
CA SER A 151 6.00 -25.25 3.03
C SER A 151 4.87 -24.41 3.61
N PHE A 152 4.73 -24.43 4.93
CA PHE A 152 3.71 -23.69 5.67
C PHE A 152 4.29 -22.98 6.91
N GLU A 153 5.55 -23.22 7.24
CA GLU A 153 6.21 -22.59 8.39
C GLU A 153 6.63 -21.17 8.00
N PRO A 154 6.12 -20.11 8.66
CA PRO A 154 6.46 -18.73 8.33
C PRO A 154 7.95 -18.45 8.20
N LEU A 155 8.80 -19.07 9.03
CA LEU A 155 10.24 -18.83 9.01
C LEU A 155 10.96 -19.41 7.78
N THR A 156 10.34 -20.32 7.03
CA THR A 156 10.98 -21.01 5.89
C THR A 156 10.19 -20.93 4.59
N THR A 157 8.98 -20.37 4.62
CA THR A 157 8.09 -20.30 3.45
C THR A 157 8.27 -18.98 2.75
N GLY A 158 8.72 -19.01 1.49
CA GLY A 158 8.73 -17.85 0.60
C GLY A 158 7.65 -17.93 -0.47
N PHE A 159 7.65 -16.91 -1.33
CA PHE A 159 6.65 -16.73 -2.38
C PHE A 159 7.32 -16.27 -3.67
N ASP A 160 7.02 -16.94 -4.79
CA ASP A 160 7.35 -16.40 -6.11
C ASP A 160 6.38 -15.26 -6.43
N VAL A 161 6.88 -14.21 -7.08
CA VAL A 161 6.12 -13.00 -7.41
C VAL A 161 5.96 -12.87 -8.91
N GLN A 162 4.72 -12.77 -9.37
CA GLN A 162 4.36 -12.36 -10.71
C GLN A 162 3.63 -11.01 -10.67
N TRP A 163 4.08 -10.05 -11.47
CA TRP A 163 3.42 -8.75 -11.57
C TRP A 163 2.27 -8.80 -12.59
N ILE A 164 1.07 -8.46 -12.13
CA ILE A 164 -0.12 -8.25 -12.96
C ILE A 164 -0.22 -6.76 -13.24
N GLU A 165 -0.18 -6.38 -14.52
CA GLU A 165 -0.47 -5.01 -14.95
C GLU A 165 -1.94 -4.69 -14.67
N LEU A 166 -2.18 -3.59 -13.95
CA LEU A 166 -3.53 -3.06 -13.77
C LEU A 166 -3.85 -2.08 -14.89
N ALA A 167 -3.18 -0.93 -14.94
CA ALA A 167 -3.38 0.08 -15.97
C ALA A 167 -2.22 1.08 -16.04
N HIS A 168 -2.17 1.83 -17.15
CA HIS A 168 -1.30 3.00 -17.35
C HIS A 168 -2.15 4.27 -17.38
N SER A 169 -1.70 5.34 -16.73
CA SER A 169 -2.36 6.65 -16.79
C SER A 169 -1.43 7.76 -16.32
N ASP A 170 -1.96 8.98 -16.22
CA ASP A 170 -1.30 10.16 -15.68
C ASP A 170 -2.16 10.87 -14.63
N ASN A 171 -1.52 11.65 -13.75
CA ASN A 171 -2.18 12.37 -12.67
C ASN A 171 -3.31 13.30 -13.17
N THR A 172 -3.17 13.89 -14.37
CA THR A 172 -4.17 14.84 -14.90
C THR A 172 -5.45 14.11 -15.29
N THR A 173 -5.31 12.95 -15.95
CA THR A 173 -6.42 12.09 -16.34
C THR A 173 -7.13 11.54 -15.12
N ILE A 174 -6.37 11.06 -14.12
CA ILE A 174 -6.95 10.52 -12.89
C ILE A 174 -7.65 11.62 -12.07
N ASP A 175 -7.06 12.82 -11.97
CA ASP A 175 -7.70 13.98 -11.33
C ASP A 175 -9.06 14.32 -11.96
N GLY A 176 -9.15 14.21 -13.29
CA GLY A 176 -10.40 14.35 -14.02
C GLY A 176 -11.44 13.29 -13.65
N TRP A 177 -11.03 12.03 -13.49
CA TRP A 177 -11.92 10.96 -13.01
C TRP A 177 -12.39 11.18 -11.59
N ILE A 178 -11.52 11.66 -10.70
CA ILE A 178 -11.88 11.99 -9.31
C ILE A 178 -12.94 13.11 -9.29
N ALA A 179 -12.80 14.11 -10.17
CA ALA A 179 -13.72 15.24 -10.23
C ALA A 179 -15.17 14.85 -10.57
N ASP A 180 -15.38 13.72 -11.26
CA ASP A 180 -16.74 13.20 -11.54
C ASP A 180 -17.52 12.87 -10.25
N PHE A 181 -16.84 12.75 -9.09
CA PHE A 181 -17.43 12.40 -7.80
C PHE A 181 -17.50 13.59 -6.80
N ASP A 182 -17.05 14.79 -7.17
CA ASP A 182 -16.93 15.94 -6.26
C ASP A 182 -18.30 16.49 -5.77
N ASP A 183 -19.36 16.30 -6.56
CA ASP A 183 -20.70 16.84 -6.28
C ASP A 183 -21.64 15.83 -5.58
N ILE A 184 -21.16 14.62 -5.26
CA ILE A 184 -21.97 13.59 -4.61
C ILE A 184 -22.10 13.87 -3.12
N THR A 185 -23.34 13.79 -2.61
CA THR A 185 -23.66 13.98 -1.19
C THR A 185 -24.58 12.88 -0.66
N THR A 186 -24.92 12.94 0.62
CA THR A 186 -25.97 12.10 1.23
C THR A 186 -27.35 12.31 0.60
N ALA A 187 -27.60 13.44 -0.09
CA ALA A 187 -28.85 13.68 -0.79
C ALA A 187 -29.01 12.83 -2.06
N ASP A 188 -27.90 12.33 -2.62
CA ASP A 188 -27.88 11.48 -3.82
C ASP A 188 -28.05 10.00 -3.49
N PHE A 189 -27.99 9.64 -2.20
CA PHE A 189 -28.09 8.27 -1.73
C PHE A 189 -29.43 7.62 -2.10
N VAL A 190 -29.35 6.41 -2.64
CA VAL A 190 -30.50 5.55 -2.93
C VAL A 190 -30.22 4.16 -2.37
N GLU A 191 -31.09 3.68 -1.47
CA GLU A 191 -30.95 2.35 -0.85
C GLU A 191 -30.81 1.24 -1.91
N GLY A 192 -29.74 0.45 -1.80
CA GLY A 192 -29.42 -0.64 -2.73
C GLY A 192 -28.76 -0.20 -4.04
N GLN A 193 -28.34 1.06 -4.18
CA GLN A 193 -27.52 1.57 -5.27
C GLN A 193 -26.25 2.23 -4.72
N SER A 194 -25.28 2.52 -5.60
CA SER A 194 -24.11 3.31 -5.26
C SER A 194 -23.92 4.45 -6.26
N ASN A 195 -23.37 5.57 -5.79
CA ASN A 195 -22.84 6.65 -6.64
C ASN A 195 -21.34 6.50 -6.92
N TYR A 196 -20.68 5.55 -6.26
CA TYR A 196 -19.25 5.29 -6.38
C TYR A 196 -19.00 4.01 -7.16
N LEU A 197 -17.73 3.72 -7.45
CA LEU A 197 -17.34 2.50 -8.17
C LEU A 197 -17.60 1.27 -7.30
N THR A 198 -18.14 0.21 -7.91
CA THR A 198 -18.55 -1.01 -7.20
C THR A 198 -17.68 -2.22 -7.57
N ASP A 199 -17.90 -3.34 -6.86
CA ASP A 199 -17.26 -4.60 -7.24
C ASP A 199 -17.66 -5.06 -8.65
N ALA A 200 -18.91 -4.81 -9.06
CA ALA A 200 -19.38 -5.13 -10.40
C ALA A 200 -18.64 -4.30 -11.47
N ASP A 201 -18.29 -3.05 -11.17
CA ASP A 201 -17.48 -2.21 -12.06
C ASP A 201 -16.06 -2.79 -12.21
N ALA A 202 -15.45 -3.24 -11.10
CA ALA A 202 -14.12 -3.87 -11.11
C ALA A 202 -14.10 -5.21 -11.84
N GLU A 203 -15.10 -6.06 -11.63
CA GLU A 203 -15.26 -7.33 -12.33
C GLU A 203 -15.43 -7.13 -13.85
N ALA A 204 -16.28 -6.18 -14.25
CA ALA A 204 -16.51 -5.87 -15.66
C ALA A 204 -15.24 -5.30 -16.32
N TRP A 205 -14.53 -4.40 -15.65
CA TRP A 205 -13.24 -3.88 -16.12
C TRP A 205 -12.20 -4.99 -16.26
N ALA A 206 -12.08 -5.86 -15.26
CA ALA A 206 -11.12 -6.95 -15.29
C ALA A 206 -11.40 -7.95 -16.42
N ALA A 207 -12.68 -8.21 -16.70
CA ALA A 207 -13.15 -9.04 -17.81
C ALA A 207 -12.97 -8.39 -19.20
N GLY A 208 -12.61 -7.11 -19.28
CA GLY A 208 -12.44 -6.39 -20.54
C GLY A 208 -13.76 -6.04 -21.23
N GLU A 209 -14.83 -5.84 -20.46
CA GLU A 209 -16.11 -5.41 -20.98
C GLU A 209 -16.02 -4.01 -21.60
N ALA A 210 -16.82 -3.76 -22.64
CA ALA A 210 -16.75 -2.50 -23.37
C ALA A 210 -17.34 -1.29 -22.60
N ASN A 211 -18.23 -1.54 -21.63
CA ASN A 211 -18.94 -0.51 -20.88
C ASN A 211 -19.08 -0.92 -19.41
N TYR A 212 -19.21 0.06 -18.53
CA TYR A 212 -19.59 -0.17 -17.15
C TYR A 212 -20.99 -0.81 -17.04
N PRO A 213 -21.22 -1.70 -16.05
CA PRO A 213 -22.53 -2.24 -15.75
C PRO A 213 -23.58 -1.14 -15.57
N SER A 214 -24.82 -1.43 -15.93
CA SER A 214 -25.93 -0.55 -15.54
C SER A 214 -26.16 -0.60 -14.03
N VAL A 215 -26.82 0.41 -13.45
CA VAL A 215 -27.23 0.39 -12.03
C VAL A 215 -28.04 -0.86 -11.67
N ALA A 216 -28.90 -1.33 -12.58
CA ALA A 216 -29.69 -2.56 -12.37
C ALA A 216 -28.82 -3.83 -12.27
N ASN A 217 -27.58 -3.78 -12.75
CA ASN A 217 -26.59 -4.85 -12.69
C ASN A 217 -25.47 -4.53 -11.67
N GLY A 218 -25.72 -3.61 -10.73
CA GLY A 218 -24.79 -3.29 -9.64
C GLY A 218 -23.70 -2.28 -9.97
N GLY A 219 -23.69 -1.65 -11.16
CA GLY A 219 -22.72 -0.60 -11.48
C GLY A 219 -22.97 0.70 -10.74
N GLY A 220 -21.91 1.45 -10.46
CA GLY A 220 -22.00 2.79 -9.87
C GLY A 220 -22.77 3.76 -10.76
N SER A 221 -23.72 4.51 -10.21
CA SER A 221 -24.58 5.40 -11.00
C SER A 221 -23.83 6.53 -11.72
N THR A 222 -22.65 6.91 -11.24
CA THR A 222 -21.76 7.89 -11.90
C THR A 222 -21.18 7.36 -13.21
N THR A 223 -20.87 6.06 -13.29
CA THR A 223 -20.24 5.44 -14.48
C THR A 223 -21.20 4.57 -15.29
N ALA A 224 -22.38 4.24 -14.76
CA ALA A 224 -23.28 3.23 -15.32
C ALA A 224 -23.56 3.40 -16.82
N GLY A 225 -23.17 2.40 -17.60
CA GLY A 225 -23.36 2.37 -19.06
C GLY A 225 -22.41 3.28 -19.87
N MET A 226 -21.47 3.98 -19.23
CA MET A 226 -20.37 4.65 -19.93
C MET A 226 -19.43 3.64 -20.57
N ALA A 227 -18.71 4.06 -21.62
CA ALA A 227 -17.60 3.27 -22.14
C ALA A 227 -16.57 3.03 -21.03
N MET A 228 -16.02 1.82 -20.98
CA MET A 228 -15.06 1.43 -19.95
C MET A 228 -13.78 2.25 -20.09
N ASP A 229 -13.30 2.81 -18.97
CA ASP A 229 -11.98 3.40 -18.83
C ASP A 229 -11.25 2.77 -17.63
N ASP A 230 -10.01 3.20 -17.37
CA ASP A 230 -9.14 2.56 -16.38
C ASP A 230 -9.25 3.18 -14.97
N ARG A 231 -10.26 4.02 -14.70
CA ARG A 231 -10.35 4.71 -13.39
C ARG A 231 -10.42 3.75 -12.21
N ILE A 232 -10.99 2.57 -12.39
CA ILE A 232 -11.07 1.56 -11.31
C ILE A 232 -9.69 1.14 -10.83
N ALA A 233 -8.69 1.06 -11.73
CA ALA A 233 -7.34 0.67 -11.37
C ALA A 233 -6.66 1.67 -10.42
N PHE A 234 -7.07 2.94 -10.45
CA PHE A 234 -6.44 4.02 -9.68
C PHE A 234 -7.30 4.50 -8.50
N LEU A 235 -8.64 4.45 -8.61
CA LEU A 235 -9.56 4.91 -7.56
C LEU A 235 -9.98 3.78 -6.60
N GLU A 236 -10.01 2.55 -7.09
CA GLU A 236 -10.36 1.32 -6.37
C GLU A 236 -9.30 0.24 -6.61
N SER A 237 -8.02 0.61 -6.48
CA SER A 237 -6.87 -0.23 -6.87
C SER A 237 -6.92 -1.64 -6.26
N ARG A 238 -7.41 -1.76 -5.02
CA ARG A 238 -7.62 -3.04 -4.33
C ARG A 238 -8.66 -3.92 -5.03
N LYS A 239 -9.84 -3.37 -5.37
CA LYS A 239 -10.90 -4.09 -6.11
C LYS A 239 -10.39 -4.51 -7.48
N ALA A 240 -9.72 -3.60 -8.18
CA ALA A 240 -9.15 -3.85 -9.50
C ALA A 240 -8.11 -4.99 -9.46
N ALA A 241 -7.21 -4.97 -8.48
CA ALA A 241 -6.21 -6.02 -8.28
C ALA A 241 -6.85 -7.39 -8.03
N ARG A 242 -7.83 -7.48 -7.12
CA ARG A 242 -8.58 -8.73 -6.85
C ARG A 242 -9.32 -9.23 -8.08
N ALA A 243 -10.00 -8.35 -8.80
CA ALA A 243 -10.74 -8.71 -10.00
C ALA A 243 -9.81 -9.24 -11.12
N LYS A 244 -8.55 -8.78 -11.18
CA LYS A 244 -7.51 -9.32 -12.07
C LYS A 244 -6.81 -10.57 -11.52
N GLY A 245 -7.14 -11.02 -10.31
CA GLY A 245 -6.62 -12.23 -9.69
C GLY A 245 -5.28 -12.06 -8.97
N ALA A 246 -4.88 -10.83 -8.64
CA ALA A 246 -3.75 -10.56 -7.76
C ALA A 246 -4.00 -11.11 -6.34
N THR A 247 -2.92 -11.35 -5.60
CA THR A 247 -2.99 -11.82 -4.22
C THR A 247 -3.38 -10.67 -3.31
N ALA A 248 -4.47 -10.84 -2.56
CA ALA A 248 -5.03 -9.86 -1.64
C ALA A 248 -5.26 -10.51 -0.28
N GLU A 249 -4.18 -10.94 0.34
CA GLU A 249 -4.21 -11.81 1.53
C GLU A 249 -3.26 -11.34 2.62
N TRP A 250 -2.40 -10.36 2.34
CA TRP A 250 -1.54 -9.77 3.36
C TRP A 250 -2.39 -9.14 4.45
N ARG A 251 -1.87 -9.12 5.67
CA ARG A 251 -2.54 -8.47 6.78
C ARG A 251 -1.53 -7.62 7.52
N LYS A 252 -1.82 -6.33 7.66
CA LYS A 252 -0.86 -5.36 8.21
C LYS A 252 0.45 -5.38 7.41
N PHE A 253 0.36 -5.12 6.10
CA PHE A 253 1.56 -4.98 5.28
C PHE A 253 2.11 -3.58 5.53
N GLU A 254 3.02 -3.51 6.49
CA GLU A 254 3.51 -2.26 7.04
C GLU A 254 4.75 -1.74 6.26
N GLY A 255 5.73 -1.18 6.98
CA GLY A 255 6.86 -0.48 6.43
C GLY A 255 7.65 -1.32 5.42
N ILE A 256 7.93 -0.71 4.26
CA ILE A 256 8.78 -1.24 3.19
C ILE A 256 10.00 -0.33 2.97
N TYR A 257 11.19 -0.92 2.85
CA TYR A 257 12.42 -0.14 2.77
C TYR A 257 13.52 -0.81 1.95
N VAL A 258 14.33 0.01 1.28
CA VAL A 258 15.59 -0.41 0.66
C VAL A 258 16.69 0.59 1.01
N ASN A 259 17.90 0.08 1.26
CA ASN A 259 19.08 0.94 1.30
C ASN A 259 19.51 1.24 -0.15
N HIS A 260 19.36 2.51 -0.58
CA HIS A 260 19.66 2.92 -1.96
C HIS A 260 21.10 2.65 -2.37
N LYS A 261 22.08 2.85 -1.48
CA LYS A 261 23.49 2.60 -1.82
C LYS A 261 23.74 1.11 -2.06
N ARG A 262 23.22 0.25 -1.18
CA ARG A 262 23.32 -1.21 -1.37
C ARG A 262 22.66 -1.64 -2.67
N ALA A 263 21.48 -1.08 -2.98
CA ALA A 263 20.76 -1.39 -4.20
C ALA A 263 21.51 -0.94 -5.46
N GLU A 264 22.00 0.30 -5.50
CA GLU A 264 22.80 0.82 -6.63
C GLU A 264 24.10 0.04 -6.80
N GLU A 265 24.82 -0.26 -5.71
CA GLU A 265 26.02 -1.10 -5.77
C GLU A 265 25.75 -2.50 -6.31
N ALA A 266 24.72 -3.19 -5.82
CA ALA A 266 24.39 -4.54 -6.26
C ALA A 266 23.86 -4.62 -7.70
N VAL A 267 23.09 -3.62 -8.13
CA VAL A 267 22.39 -3.64 -9.43
C VAL A 267 23.24 -3.01 -10.53
N GLU A 268 23.97 -1.94 -10.23
CA GLU A 268 24.76 -1.17 -11.20
C GLU A 268 26.27 -1.45 -11.12
N GLY A 269 26.75 -2.04 -10.03
CA GLY A 269 28.17 -2.32 -9.81
C GLY A 269 28.99 -1.11 -9.38
N THR A 270 28.36 -0.09 -8.80
CA THR A 270 29.00 1.13 -8.28
C THR A 270 29.48 0.93 -6.85
N ASP A 271 30.77 1.12 -6.57
CA ASP A 271 31.31 1.10 -5.20
C ASP A 271 30.84 2.33 -4.41
N LEU A 272 29.84 2.15 -3.54
CA LEU A 272 29.22 3.21 -2.73
C LEU A 272 29.38 2.96 -1.23
N ILE A 273 29.73 1.73 -0.83
CA ILE A 273 29.90 1.33 0.56
C ILE A 273 31.36 0.99 0.82
N GLU A 274 32.03 1.91 1.52
CA GLU A 274 33.46 1.79 1.78
C GLU A 274 33.82 0.48 2.50
N GLY A 275 34.63 -0.35 1.83
CA GLY A 275 35.20 -1.57 2.41
C GLY A 275 34.28 -2.80 2.35
N GLU A 276 33.17 -2.72 1.62
CA GLU A 276 32.27 -3.83 1.35
C GLU A 276 32.12 -4.03 -0.17
N GLU A 277 31.76 -5.25 -0.59
CA GLU A 277 31.35 -5.53 -1.97
C GLU A 277 29.93 -6.11 -1.92
N VAL A 278 28.95 -5.29 -2.27
CA VAL A 278 27.53 -5.68 -2.23
C VAL A 278 27.14 -6.32 -3.56
N ASN A 279 27.05 -7.65 -3.58
CA ASN A 279 26.68 -8.43 -4.78
C ASN A 279 25.17 -8.70 -4.89
N GLN A 280 24.42 -8.49 -3.82
CA GLN A 280 22.97 -8.66 -3.77
C GLN A 280 22.39 -7.66 -2.77
N ALA A 281 21.33 -6.98 -3.19
CA ALA A 281 20.54 -6.12 -2.32
C ALA A 281 19.09 -6.57 -2.29
N TYR A 282 18.36 -6.08 -1.29
CA TYR A 282 17.00 -6.51 -1.02
C TYR A 282 16.12 -5.31 -0.63
N VAL A 283 14.85 -5.40 -0.99
CA VAL A 283 13.78 -4.61 -0.38
C VAL A 283 13.25 -5.40 0.81
N TYR A 284 13.19 -4.80 1.99
CA TYR A 284 12.64 -5.43 3.20
C TYR A 284 11.26 -4.87 3.48
N PHE A 285 10.39 -5.69 4.05
CA PHE A 285 9.12 -5.22 4.57
C PHE A 285 8.67 -5.99 5.81
N ALA A 286 7.88 -5.34 6.66
CA ALA A 286 7.27 -5.99 7.80
C ALA A 286 5.82 -6.39 7.54
N ILE A 287 5.42 -7.48 8.20
CA ILE A 287 4.04 -7.91 8.34
C ILE A 287 3.75 -7.95 9.84
N ALA A 288 2.97 -7.00 10.36
CA ALA A 288 2.75 -6.92 11.81
C ALA A 288 1.87 -8.06 12.32
N ASP A 289 0.90 -8.52 11.53
CA ASP A 289 -0.06 -9.54 11.96
C ASP A 289 -0.30 -10.61 10.89
N MET A 290 0.38 -11.75 11.02
CA MET A 290 0.17 -12.92 10.16
C MET A 290 -1.08 -13.71 10.59
N ASP A 291 -2.25 -13.17 10.28
CA ASP A 291 -3.56 -13.78 10.57
C ASP A 291 -4.51 -13.67 9.35
N ASN A 292 -5.77 -14.11 9.51
CA ASN A 292 -6.82 -14.09 8.48
C ASN A 292 -6.37 -14.74 7.16
N GLY A 293 -6.38 -13.99 6.04
CA GLY A 293 -6.08 -14.48 4.69
C GLY A 293 -4.69 -15.10 4.55
N MET A 294 -3.77 -14.85 5.47
CA MET A 294 -2.44 -15.47 5.44
C MET A 294 -2.40 -16.87 6.05
N VAL A 295 -3.38 -17.26 6.88
CA VAL A 295 -3.33 -18.50 7.68
C VAL A 295 -4.61 -19.33 7.57
N ASP A 296 -5.48 -18.99 6.63
CA ASP A 296 -6.65 -19.79 6.32
C ASP A 296 -6.29 -20.97 5.38
N ASN A 297 -7.28 -21.54 4.68
CA ASN A 297 -7.06 -22.66 3.77
C ASN A 297 -7.48 -22.32 2.32
N GLU A 298 -7.52 -21.04 1.99
CA GLU A 298 -7.96 -20.51 0.71
C GLU A 298 -6.83 -19.70 0.04
N GLY A 299 -7.05 -19.36 -1.24
CA GLY A 299 -6.14 -18.53 -2.06
C GLY A 299 -4.65 -18.91 -2.09
N ASP A 300 -3.78 -17.90 -2.10
CA ASP A 300 -2.36 -18.02 -2.49
C ASP A 300 -1.40 -18.15 -1.30
N ILE A 301 -1.77 -17.62 -0.13
CA ILE A 301 -0.99 -17.64 1.12
C ILE A 301 -1.68 -18.53 2.15
N GLN A 302 -1.05 -19.63 2.50
CA GLN A 302 -1.56 -20.62 3.46
C GLN A 302 -0.45 -20.94 4.45
N LEU A 303 -0.10 -20.01 5.33
CA LEU A 303 0.89 -20.22 6.38
C LEU A 303 0.25 -20.90 7.59
N SER A 304 1.07 -21.61 8.39
CA SER A 304 0.66 -22.07 9.70
C SER A 304 0.50 -20.88 10.65
N PRO A 305 -0.43 -20.94 11.62
CA PRO A 305 -0.69 -19.83 12.54
C PRO A 305 0.38 -19.70 13.64
N ARG A 306 1.61 -20.19 13.42
CA ARG A 306 2.66 -20.19 14.45
C ARG A 306 2.93 -18.78 14.97
N VAL A 307 2.98 -17.78 14.08
CA VAL A 307 3.29 -16.37 14.44
C VAL A 307 2.10 -15.45 14.28
N LYS A 308 0.88 -16.00 14.36
CA LYS A 308 -0.35 -15.22 14.43
C LYS A 308 -0.21 -14.09 15.44
N GLU A 309 -0.64 -12.87 15.10
CA GLU A 309 -0.53 -11.67 15.97
C GLU A 309 0.92 -11.29 16.38
N CYS A 310 1.95 -12.06 16.03
CA CYS A 310 3.36 -11.76 16.33
C CYS A 310 4.14 -11.28 15.10
N GLY A 311 3.69 -11.63 13.89
CA GLY A 311 4.21 -11.08 12.65
C GLY A 311 5.65 -11.50 12.30
N GLY A 312 6.26 -10.76 11.39
CA GLY A 312 7.63 -10.98 10.94
C GLY A 312 8.09 -10.03 9.85
N VAL A 313 9.33 -10.21 9.40
CA VAL A 313 9.96 -9.42 8.35
C VAL A 313 10.32 -10.35 7.19
N TYR A 314 10.01 -9.89 5.99
CA TYR A 314 10.38 -10.50 4.73
C TYR A 314 11.39 -9.62 3.98
N ARG A 315 12.01 -10.20 2.96
CA ARG A 315 12.86 -9.49 1.99
C ARG A 315 12.57 -9.96 0.57
N MET A 316 12.90 -9.10 -0.39
CA MET A 316 12.77 -9.36 -1.82
C MET A 316 14.11 -9.09 -2.50
N PRO A 317 14.79 -10.12 -3.06
CA PRO A 317 16.04 -9.92 -3.78
C PRO A 317 15.81 -9.06 -5.01
N LEU A 318 16.59 -7.98 -5.16
CA LEU A 318 16.58 -7.16 -6.36
C LEU A 318 17.19 -7.92 -7.54
N LEU A 319 16.51 -7.85 -8.68
CA LEU A 319 16.99 -8.34 -9.95
C LEU A 319 18.00 -7.36 -10.57
N THR A 320 18.80 -7.88 -11.50
CA THR A 320 19.86 -7.14 -12.20
C THR A 320 19.71 -7.29 -13.72
N GLY A 321 20.48 -6.52 -14.49
CA GLY A 321 20.47 -6.61 -15.95
C GLY A 321 19.21 -6.01 -16.56
N ALA A 322 18.47 -6.78 -17.36
CA ALA A 322 17.30 -6.27 -18.08
C ALA A 322 16.10 -5.96 -17.16
N ASP A 323 16.03 -6.65 -16.02
CA ASP A 323 14.96 -6.51 -15.02
C ASP A 323 15.47 -5.77 -13.77
N ALA A 324 16.50 -4.93 -13.93
CA ALA A 324 17.13 -4.19 -12.84
C ALA A 324 16.09 -3.51 -11.93
N TYR A 325 16.28 -3.64 -10.61
CA TYR A 325 15.41 -3.12 -9.55
C TYR A 325 14.02 -3.76 -9.42
N ASP A 326 13.65 -4.70 -10.30
CA ASP A 326 12.46 -5.50 -10.10
C ASP A 326 12.69 -6.63 -9.08
N VAL A 327 11.63 -7.32 -8.68
CA VAL A 327 11.66 -8.46 -7.76
C VAL A 327 10.73 -9.57 -8.28
N ASN A 328 11.13 -10.82 -8.10
CA ASN A 328 10.33 -11.99 -8.46
C ASN A 328 10.21 -13.02 -7.32
N ARG A 329 10.71 -12.68 -6.12
CA ARG A 329 10.77 -13.57 -4.97
C ARG A 329 10.63 -12.82 -3.67
N ILE A 330 9.90 -13.40 -2.71
CA ILE A 330 9.80 -12.99 -1.32
C ILE A 330 10.38 -14.11 -0.45
N GLU A 331 11.25 -13.75 0.49
CA GLU A 331 11.91 -14.66 1.42
C GLU A 331 11.71 -14.21 2.87
N PRO A 332 11.41 -15.13 3.82
CA PRO A 332 11.34 -14.78 5.23
C PRO A 332 12.74 -14.45 5.78
N VAL A 333 12.81 -13.48 6.69
CA VAL A 333 14.07 -13.06 7.32
C VAL A 333 14.08 -13.40 8.80
N VAL A 334 13.15 -12.81 9.52
CA VAL A 334 12.98 -13.01 10.96
C VAL A 334 11.50 -13.02 11.27
N MET A 335 11.08 -13.92 12.15
CA MET A 335 9.68 -14.09 12.51
C MET A 335 9.52 -13.93 14.01
N GLY A 336 8.34 -13.50 14.42
CA GLY A 336 7.97 -13.47 15.82
C GLY A 336 7.97 -14.85 16.47
N SER A 337 7.86 -14.84 17.80
CA SER A 337 7.74 -16.06 18.59
C SER A 337 6.45 -16.84 18.28
N THR A 338 6.35 -18.08 18.76
CA THR A 338 5.09 -18.82 18.67
C THR A 338 3.99 -18.12 19.48
N TYR A 339 2.88 -17.82 18.83
CA TYR A 339 1.70 -17.23 19.45
C TYR A 339 1.12 -18.10 20.56
N ARG A 340 0.83 -17.48 21.71
CA ARG A 340 0.36 -18.15 22.93
C ARG A 340 -1.09 -17.77 23.22
N SER A 341 -2.01 -18.43 22.54
CA SER A 341 -3.47 -18.16 22.63
C SER A 341 -4.10 -18.31 24.01
N THR A 342 -3.42 -18.98 24.96
CA THR A 342 -3.88 -19.11 26.35
C THR A 342 -3.48 -17.94 27.25
N LEU A 343 -2.69 -16.99 26.71
CA LEU A 343 -2.20 -15.81 27.42
C LEU A 343 -2.89 -14.54 26.89
N ASP A 344 -2.75 -13.45 27.65
CA ASP A 344 -3.41 -12.18 27.37
C ASP A 344 -2.38 -11.05 27.22
N GLY A 345 -2.75 -10.02 26.45
CA GLY A 345 -1.92 -8.83 26.22
C GLY A 345 -0.52 -9.17 25.70
N ALA A 346 0.48 -8.45 26.20
CA ALA A 346 1.90 -8.58 25.83
C ALA A 346 2.44 -10.02 25.88
N GLU A 347 1.92 -10.87 26.77
CA GLU A 347 2.39 -12.25 26.92
C GLU A 347 1.94 -13.17 25.77
N ARG A 348 1.09 -12.72 24.85
CA ARG A 348 0.71 -13.51 23.66
C ARG A 348 1.90 -13.80 22.74
N CYS A 349 2.81 -12.85 22.61
CA CYS A 349 4.12 -13.03 21.99
C CYS A 349 5.20 -13.01 23.09
N ASP A 350 6.37 -13.60 22.85
CA ASP A 350 7.50 -13.51 23.77
C ASP A 350 8.04 -12.08 23.76
N VAL A 351 8.00 -11.42 24.91
CA VAL A 351 8.49 -10.05 25.12
C VAL A 351 9.98 -9.88 24.83
N ASN A 352 10.74 -10.98 24.71
CA ASN A 352 12.16 -10.97 24.33
C ASN A 352 12.37 -11.34 22.86
N ALA A 353 11.30 -11.42 22.07
CA ALA A 353 11.34 -11.69 20.64
C ALA A 353 10.52 -10.63 19.89
N LEU A 354 10.68 -10.62 18.57
CA LEU A 354 9.92 -9.74 17.68
C LEU A 354 8.41 -9.97 17.84
N SER A 355 7.64 -8.88 17.91
CA SER A 355 6.19 -8.87 18.06
C SER A 355 5.61 -7.66 17.32
N GLN A 356 4.76 -7.92 16.32
CA GLN A 356 4.13 -6.88 15.50
C GLN A 356 5.13 -5.87 14.92
N PRO A 357 6.13 -6.35 14.13
CA PRO A 357 7.00 -5.45 13.42
C PRO A 357 6.18 -4.61 12.46
N ASP A 358 6.45 -3.32 12.48
CA ASP A 358 5.79 -2.32 11.63
C ASP A 358 6.87 -1.73 10.71
N ASN A 359 7.85 -1.05 11.29
CA ASN A 359 8.81 -0.30 10.51
C ASN A 359 10.13 -1.04 10.30
N VAL A 360 10.70 -0.97 9.10
CA VAL A 360 12.03 -1.52 8.77
C VAL A 360 12.93 -0.49 8.12
N ILE A 361 14.20 -0.46 8.53
CA ILE A 361 15.26 0.36 7.93
C ILE A 361 16.50 -0.48 7.71
N VAL A 362 17.14 -0.35 6.55
CA VAL A 362 18.35 -1.10 6.21
C VAL A 362 19.56 -0.16 6.26
N LEU A 363 20.55 -0.51 7.10
CA LEU A 363 21.78 0.26 7.26
C LEU A 363 22.77 -0.02 6.12
N ASP A 364 23.75 0.87 5.96
CA ASP A 364 24.78 0.75 4.93
C ASP A 364 25.58 -0.55 5.08
N ASP A 365 25.73 -1.09 6.30
CA ASP A 365 26.42 -2.36 6.57
C ASP A 365 25.51 -3.61 6.51
N GLY A 366 24.29 -3.45 5.99
CA GLY A 366 23.35 -4.55 5.76
C GLY A 366 22.54 -4.97 6.97
N ARG A 367 22.87 -4.50 8.18
CA ARG A 367 22.00 -4.71 9.36
C ARG A 367 20.67 -4.00 9.16
N ILE A 368 19.61 -4.58 9.71
CA ILE A 368 18.27 -4.00 9.67
C ILE A 368 17.83 -3.55 11.07
N VAL A 369 17.20 -2.39 11.12
CA VAL A 369 16.51 -1.87 12.31
C VAL A 369 15.02 -2.14 12.13
N ILE A 370 14.38 -2.72 13.13
CA ILE A 370 12.95 -3.09 13.09
C ILE A 370 12.24 -2.43 14.26
N GLY A 371 11.23 -1.62 14.00
CA GLY A 371 10.34 -1.03 15.00
C GLY A 371 9.07 -1.85 15.14
N GLU A 372 8.60 -2.03 16.37
CA GLU A 372 7.30 -2.63 16.66
C GLU A 372 6.23 -1.56 16.82
N ASP A 373 5.01 -1.86 16.36
CA ASP A 373 3.81 -1.18 16.81
C ASP A 373 2.73 -2.21 17.13
N GLY A 374 2.64 -2.57 18.42
CA GLY A 374 1.75 -3.63 18.83
C GLY A 374 1.22 -3.55 20.25
N PHE A 375 0.66 -4.67 20.69
CA PHE A 375 0.08 -4.83 22.03
C PHE A 375 1.12 -5.10 23.14
N GLN A 376 2.41 -5.01 22.83
CA GLN A 376 3.46 -5.05 23.86
C GLN A 376 3.31 -3.85 24.80
N GLU A 377 3.61 -4.03 26.10
CA GLU A 377 3.51 -2.91 27.06
C GLU A 377 4.46 -1.78 26.69
N ASN A 378 5.64 -2.12 26.16
CA ASN A 378 6.54 -1.20 25.49
C ASN A 378 6.95 -1.82 24.16
N ASN A 379 6.71 -1.11 23.07
CA ASN A 379 7.24 -1.47 21.76
C ASN A 379 8.77 -1.32 21.74
N THR A 380 9.45 -2.20 21.01
CA THR A 380 10.91 -2.29 20.96
C THR A 380 11.47 -1.91 19.58
N LEU A 381 12.66 -1.31 19.58
CA LEU A 381 13.50 -1.19 18.39
C LEU A 381 14.55 -2.31 18.42
N TRP A 382 14.49 -3.20 17.44
CA TRP A 382 15.43 -4.30 17.25
C TRP A 382 16.49 -3.91 16.25
N MET A 383 17.68 -4.48 16.40
CA MET A 383 18.72 -4.49 15.37
C MET A 383 19.03 -5.94 15.05
N TYR A 384 18.83 -6.32 13.79
CA TYR A 384 19.03 -7.67 13.30
C TYR A 384 20.13 -7.68 12.25
N ASP A 385 21.01 -8.66 12.34
CA ASP A 385 22.06 -8.92 11.36
C ASP A 385 21.58 -10.05 10.45
N PRO A 386 21.13 -9.77 9.21
CA PRO A 386 20.62 -10.78 8.32
C PRO A 386 21.78 -11.65 7.83
N THR A 387 22.01 -12.77 8.51
CA THR A 387 22.90 -13.80 7.99
C THR A 387 22.31 -14.35 6.70
N VAL A 388 23.06 -14.31 5.60
CA VAL A 388 22.74 -15.10 4.42
C VAL A 388 22.71 -16.55 4.88
N ASN A 389 21.55 -17.20 4.82
CA ASN A 389 21.47 -18.63 5.07
C ASN A 389 22.39 -19.31 4.04
N GLU A 390 23.56 -19.79 4.48
CA GLU A 390 24.49 -20.60 3.65
C GLU A 390 23.93 -21.97 3.30
#